data_AF-A0A931WYP1-F1
#
_entry.id   AF-A0A931WYP1-F1
#
_cell.length_a   1.000
_cell.length_b   1.000
_cell.length_c   1.000
_cell.angle_alpha   90.00
_cell.angle_beta   90.00
_cell.angle_gamma   90.00
#
_symmetry.space_group_name_H-M   'P 1'
#
loop_
_entity.id
_entity.type
_entity.pdbx_description
1 polymer ?
#
loop_
_entity_poly.entity_id
_entity_poly.type
_entity_poly.pdbx_seq_one_letter_code
_entity_poly.pdbx_strand_id
1 'polypeptide(L)'
;MAKMQKFFIVLLRLALGWFMFYAGIIKMLNAGWSAEGYLRSAKTLPELFSWFLQPGVLPVINFVNEWGLTLLGVSLILGIFVRLSSVLGAVLMLLYYLPILKFPIVGEHSYIVDEHVIYILVLLFFAVLRAGRVWGLDGKLFRRSGISRLLG
;
A
#
# COMPACT_ATOMS: atom_id res chain seq x y z
N MET A 1 -22.58 -4.43 -10.57
CA MET A 1 -21.41 -5.34 -10.65
C MET A 1 -21.86 -6.79 -10.62
N ALA A 2 -21.45 -7.55 -11.63
CA ALA A 2 -21.70 -9.00 -11.72
C ALA A 2 -20.99 -9.77 -10.60
N LYS A 3 -21.49 -10.96 -10.24
CA LYS A 3 -20.90 -11.79 -9.18
C LYS A 3 -19.43 -12.12 -9.43
N MET A 4 -19.08 -12.41 -10.69
CA MET A 4 -17.71 -12.71 -11.11
C MET A 4 -16.76 -11.52 -10.90
N GLN A 5 -17.18 -10.30 -11.25
CA GLN A 5 -16.39 -9.08 -11.04
C GLN A 5 -16.09 -8.87 -9.54
N LYS A 6 -17.11 -9.04 -8.69
CA LYS A 6 -16.94 -8.92 -7.23
C LYS A 6 -15.96 -9.95 -6.69
N PHE A 7 -16.03 -11.18 -7.19
CA PHE A 7 -15.11 -12.25 -6.80
C PHE A 7 -13.66 -11.90 -7.10
N PHE A 8 -13.34 -11.49 -8.34
CA PHE A 8 -11.97 -11.12 -8.70
C PHE A 8 -11.46 -9.87 -7.99
N ILE A 9 -12.32 -8.88 -7.74
CA ILE A 9 -11.94 -7.70 -6.92
C ILE A 9 -11.52 -8.14 -5.51
N VAL A 10 -12.30 -9.03 -4.89
CA VAL A 10 -11.99 -9.51 -3.53
C VAL A 10 -10.76 -10.39 -3.53
N LEU A 11 -10.62 -11.28 -4.51
CA LEU A 11 -9.42 -12.12 -4.66
C LEU A 11 -8.16 -11.27 -4.78
N LEU A 12 -8.17 -10.26 -5.67
CA LEU A 12 -7.03 -9.35 -5.85
C LEU A 12 -6.76 -8.56 -4.57
N ARG A 13 -7.81 -8.10 -3.87
CA ARG A 13 -7.68 -7.36 -2.60
C ARG A 13 -7.03 -8.21 -1.51
N LEU A 14 -7.44 -9.48 -1.39
CA LEU A 14 -6.86 -10.42 -0.43
C LEU A 14 -5.42 -10.78 -0.78
N ALA A 15 -5.13 -11.00 -2.07
CA ALA A 15 -3.78 -11.31 -2.53
C ALA A 15 -2.81 -10.16 -2.24
N LEU A 16 -3.15 -8.93 -2.66
CA LEU A 16 -2.31 -7.76 -2.38
C LEU A 16 -2.25 -7.44 -0.88
N GLY A 17 -3.37 -7.59 -0.17
CA GLY A 17 -3.42 -7.40 1.27
C GLY A 17 -2.50 -8.36 2.02
N TRP A 18 -2.50 -9.63 1.65
CA TRP A 18 -1.60 -10.63 2.22
C TRP A 18 -0.13 -10.31 1.93
N PHE A 19 0.19 -9.94 0.69
CA PHE A 19 1.54 -9.55 0.30
C PHE A 19 2.05 -8.37 1.14
N MET A 20 1.26 -7.30 1.27
CA MET A 20 1.63 -6.12 2.06
C MET A 20 1.73 -6.42 3.55
N PHE A 21 0.81 -7.23 4.09
CA PHE A 21 0.83 -7.65 5.49
C PHE A 21 2.11 -8.43 5.81
N TYR A 22 2.45 -9.43 4.98
CA TYR A 22 3.67 -10.19 5.14
C TYR A 22 4.91 -9.30 5.05
N ALA A 23 4.96 -8.41 4.06
CA ALA A 23 6.07 -7.47 3.89
C ALA A 23 6.25 -6.52 5.08
N GLY A 24 5.18 -6.15 5.79
CA GLY A 24 5.25 -5.32 6.99
C GLY A 24 5.62 -6.10 8.25
N ILE A 25 4.95 -7.23 8.51
CA ILE A 25 5.10 -7.98 9.76
C ILE A 25 6.52 -8.55 9.93
N ILE A 26 7.17 -8.97 8.84
CA ILE A 26 8.55 -9.46 8.90
C ILE A 26 9.54 -8.36 9.29
N LYS A 27 9.24 -7.08 8.99
CA LYS A 27 10.07 -5.94 9.39
C LYS A 27 9.92 -5.70 10.88
N MET A 28 8.68 -5.71 11.39
CA MET A 28 8.39 -5.55 12.82
C MET A 28 9.02 -6.65 13.68
N LEU A 29 9.06 -7.89 13.18
CA LEU A 29 9.61 -9.03 13.90
C LEU A 29 11.15 -9.10 13.82
N ASN A 30 11.78 -8.30 12.97
CA ASN A 30 13.22 -8.27 12.81
C ASN A 30 13.80 -7.01 13.48
N ALA A 31 14.33 -7.16 14.69
CA ALA A 31 14.95 -6.07 15.44
C ALA A 31 16.15 -5.41 14.73
N GLY A 32 16.77 -6.09 13.77
CA GLY A 32 17.87 -5.55 12.96
C GLY A 32 17.41 -4.90 11.65
N TRP A 33 16.11 -4.86 11.36
CA TRP A 33 15.61 -4.25 10.12
C TRP A 33 15.75 -2.72 10.17
N SER A 34 16.12 -2.13 9.04
CA SER A 34 16.18 -0.68 8.85
C SER A 34 16.00 -0.33 7.38
N ALA A 35 15.34 0.80 7.11
CA ALA A 35 15.21 1.35 5.76
C ALA A 35 16.51 2.00 5.25
N GLU A 36 17.52 2.19 6.12
CA GLU A 36 18.72 2.95 5.81
C GLU A 36 19.43 2.51 4.53
N GLY A 37 19.70 1.21 4.38
CA GLY A 37 20.39 0.69 3.19
C GLY A 37 19.61 0.96 1.90
N TYR A 38 18.28 0.87 1.98
CA TYR A 38 17.39 1.17 0.87
C TYR A 38 17.43 2.66 0.50
N LEU A 39 17.32 3.54 1.50
CA LEU A 39 17.34 4.99 1.30
C LEU A 39 18.69 5.49 0.75
N ARG A 40 19.81 4.90 1.19
CA ARG A 40 21.16 5.22 0.67
C ARG A 40 21.33 4.86 -0.81
N SER A 41 20.54 3.91 -1.31
CA SER A 41 20.60 3.51 -2.72
C SER A 41 19.92 4.50 -3.67
N ALA A 42 19.19 5.48 -3.14
CA ALA A 42 18.32 6.36 -3.92
C ALA A 42 19.04 7.13 -5.02
N LYS A 43 18.54 7.02 -6.25
CA LYS A 43 19.05 7.73 -7.43
C LYS A 43 18.17 8.90 -7.85
N THR A 44 16.85 8.76 -7.70
CA THR A 44 15.89 9.83 -7.97
C THR A 44 15.52 10.55 -6.68
N LEU A 45 15.43 11.89 -6.71
CA LEU A 45 15.19 12.75 -5.54
C LEU A 45 16.13 12.51 -4.34
N PRO A 46 17.47 12.50 -4.55
CA PRO A 46 18.42 12.15 -3.50
C PRO A 46 18.32 13.07 -2.27
N GLU A 47 17.95 14.34 -2.43
CA GLU A 47 17.77 15.29 -1.33
C GLU A 47 16.68 14.83 -0.35
N LEU A 48 15.52 14.42 -0.86
CA LEU A 48 14.42 13.89 -0.04
C LEU A 48 14.85 12.65 0.75
N PHE A 49 15.51 11.70 0.07
CA PHE A 49 15.95 10.45 0.71
C PHE A 49 17.12 10.69 1.69
N SER A 50 17.95 11.70 1.45
CA SER A 50 18.99 12.13 2.39
C SER A 50 18.41 12.76 3.66
N TRP A 51 17.27 13.45 3.55
CA TRP A 51 16.55 13.95 4.72
C TRP A 51 15.97 12.80 5.55
N PHE A 52 15.43 11.76 4.91
CA PHE A 52 14.97 10.55 5.60
C PHE A 52 16.10 9.81 6.33
N LEU A 53 17.35 9.96 5.89
CA LEU A 53 18.53 9.37 6.53
C LEU A 53 19.03 10.15 7.76
N GLN A 54 18.47 11.33 8.06
CA GLN A 54 18.89 12.10 9.22
C GLN A 54 18.63 11.30 10.53
N PRO A 55 19.55 11.35 11.52
CA PRO A 55 19.43 10.54 12.75
C PRO A 55 18.11 10.72 13.52
N GLY A 56 17.51 11.92 13.46
CA GLY A 56 16.21 12.20 14.08
C GLY A 56 14.99 11.77 13.25
N VAL A 57 15.17 11.47 11.96
CA VAL A 57 14.07 11.16 11.02
C VAL A 57 14.03 9.67 10.70
N LEU A 58 15.18 9.02 10.54
CA LEU A 58 15.28 7.60 10.18
C LEU A 58 14.45 6.66 11.08
N PRO A 59 14.44 6.81 12.43
CA PRO A 59 13.59 5.98 13.29
C PRO A 59 12.10 6.12 12.99
N VAL A 60 11.65 7.32 12.63
CA VAL A 60 10.26 7.59 12.24
C VAL A 60 9.95 6.90 10.91
N ILE A 61 10.88 6.95 9.95
CA ILE A 61 10.72 6.28 8.66
C ILE A 61 10.67 4.76 8.82
N ASN A 62 11.51 4.18 9.69
CA ASN A 62 11.45 2.75 10.00
C ASN A 62 10.08 2.38 10.59
N PHE A 63 9.63 3.11 11.62
CA PHE A 63 8.33 2.90 12.24
C PHE A 63 7.17 3.02 11.24
N VAL A 64 7.15 4.07 10.43
CA VAL A 64 6.10 4.31 9.42
C VAL A 64 6.10 3.22 8.36
N ASN A 65 7.27 2.70 7.96
CA ASN A 65 7.38 1.66 6.94
C ASN A 65 6.88 0.31 7.47
N GLU A 66 7.31 -0.09 8.67
CA GLU A 66 6.85 -1.29 9.38
C GLU A 66 5.33 -1.30 9.57
N TRP A 67 4.80 -0.26 10.21
CA TRP A 67 3.38 -0.17 10.51
C TRP A 67 2.54 0.16 9.29
N GLY A 68 3.05 0.98 8.37
CA GLY A 68 2.34 1.38 7.15
C GLY A 68 2.00 0.18 6.28
N LEU A 69 2.96 -0.70 6.02
CA LEU A 69 2.72 -1.94 5.25
C LEU A 69 1.80 -2.90 5.99
N THR A 70 2.03 -3.09 7.30
CA THR A 70 1.24 -4.02 8.12
C THR A 70 -0.22 -3.59 8.17
N LEU A 71 -0.49 -2.32 8.48
CA LEU A 71 -1.85 -1.78 8.56
C LEU A 71 -2.52 -1.70 7.20
N LEU A 72 -1.78 -1.40 6.12
CA LEU A 72 -2.29 -1.48 4.75
C LEU A 72 -2.77 -2.90 4.44
N GLY A 73 -1.94 -3.91 4.72
CA GLY A 73 -2.29 -5.31 4.51
C GLY A 73 -3.54 -5.72 5.29
N VAL A 74 -3.59 -5.43 6.58
CA VAL A 74 -4.75 -5.70 7.44
C VAL A 74 -6.02 -5.01 6.91
N SER A 75 -5.91 -3.74 6.53
CA SER A 75 -7.03 -2.97 5.95
C SER A 75 -7.59 -3.62 4.68
N LEU A 76 -6.72 -4.06 3.77
CA LEU A 76 -7.12 -4.72 2.53
C LEU A 76 -7.75 -6.11 2.79
N ILE A 77 -7.16 -6.90 3.70
CA ILE A 77 -7.68 -8.23 4.06
C ILE A 77 -9.09 -8.11 4.66
N LEU A 78 -9.22 -7.30 5.71
CA LEU A 78 -10.49 -7.12 6.43
C LEU A 78 -11.51 -6.32 5.61
N GLY A 79 -11.05 -5.53 4.64
CA GLY A 79 -11.89 -4.64 3.88
C GLY A 79 -12.41 -3.46 4.70
N ILE A 80 -11.59 -2.93 5.62
CA ILE A 80 -11.89 -1.77 6.47
C ILE A 80 -11.04 -0.59 6.00
N PHE A 81 -11.64 0.59 5.78
CA PHE A 81 -10.93 1.81 5.33
C PHE A 81 -10.13 1.64 4.04
N VAL A 82 -10.53 0.69 3.17
CA VAL A 82 -9.77 0.31 1.96
C VAL A 82 -9.49 1.51 1.06
N ARG A 83 -10.45 2.42 0.91
CA ARG A 83 -10.26 3.60 0.07
C ARG A 83 -9.12 4.49 0.57
N LEU A 84 -9.06 4.73 1.87
CA LEU A 84 -8.03 5.59 2.47
C LEU A 84 -6.68 4.88 2.46
N SER A 85 -6.64 3.63 2.93
CA SER A 85 -5.40 2.86 2.96
C SER A 85 -4.83 2.64 1.57
N SER A 86 -5.65 2.45 0.54
CA SER A 86 -5.18 2.35 -0.84
C SER A 86 -4.50 3.63 -1.35
N VAL A 87 -5.02 4.81 -1.02
CA VAL A 87 -4.36 6.07 -1.44
C VAL A 87 -3.02 6.23 -0.72
N LEU A 88 -2.98 6.01 0.60
CA LEU A 88 -1.75 6.09 1.39
C LEU A 88 -0.73 5.03 0.95
N GLY A 89 -1.20 3.81 0.67
CA GLY A 89 -0.38 2.72 0.14
C GLY A 89 0.19 3.05 -1.24
N ALA A 90 -0.57 3.70 -2.13
CA ALA A 90 -0.06 4.14 -3.42
C ALA A 90 1.05 5.18 -3.26
N VAL A 91 0.91 6.12 -2.31
CA VAL A 91 1.99 7.06 -1.97
C VAL A 91 3.22 6.33 -1.44
N LEU A 92 3.04 5.34 -0.55
CA LEU A 92 4.15 4.53 -0.03
C LEU A 92 4.87 3.76 -1.14
N MET A 93 4.13 3.13 -2.06
CA MET A 93 4.70 2.42 -3.20
C MET A 93 5.46 3.36 -4.13
N LEU A 94 4.99 4.60 -4.31
CA LEU A 94 5.71 5.62 -5.06
C LEU A 94 7.04 5.99 -4.38
N LEU A 95 7.07 6.09 -3.05
CA LEU A 95 8.29 6.33 -2.29
C LEU A 95 9.29 5.17 -2.36
N TYR A 96 8.84 3.95 -2.63
CA TYR A 96 9.72 2.81 -2.94
C TYR A 96 10.18 2.79 -4.40
N TYR A 97 9.32 3.20 -5.32
CA TYR A 97 9.69 3.26 -6.72
C TYR A 97 10.84 4.24 -7.00
N LEU A 98 10.83 5.40 -6.35
CA LEU A 98 11.76 6.49 -6.65
C LEU A 98 13.25 6.16 -6.36
N PRO A 99 13.63 5.55 -5.23
CA PRO A 99 15.03 5.20 -4.97
C PRO A 99 15.66 4.30 -6.05
N ILE A 100 14.90 3.34 -6.57
CA ILE A 100 15.37 2.33 -7.52
C ILE A 100 15.28 2.78 -8.98
N LEU A 101 14.54 3.85 -9.27
CA LEU A 101 14.40 4.41 -10.61
C LEU A 101 15.73 5.01 -11.09
N LYS A 102 16.29 4.42 -12.15
CA LYS A 102 17.40 4.94 -12.95
C LYS A 102 16.90 5.15 -14.37
N PHE A 103 16.22 6.26 -14.59
CA PHE A 103 15.47 6.48 -15.82
C PHE A 103 16.28 6.12 -17.08
N PRO A 104 15.75 5.26 -17.98
CA PRO A 104 14.39 4.71 -17.98
C PRO A 104 14.25 3.30 -17.36
N ILE A 105 15.32 2.75 -16.77
CA ILE A 105 15.39 1.40 -16.22
C ILE A 105 15.04 1.43 -14.73
N VAL A 106 14.34 0.40 -14.25
CA VAL A 106 13.98 0.22 -12.84
C VAL A 106 14.41 -1.17 -12.40
N GLY A 107 15.29 -1.24 -11.39
CA GLY A 107 15.88 -2.51 -10.97
C GLY A 107 16.68 -3.19 -12.08
N GLU A 108 16.70 -4.53 -12.09
CA GLU A 108 17.50 -5.32 -13.03
C GLU A 108 16.72 -5.82 -14.26
N HIS A 109 15.39 -5.93 -14.15
CA HIS A 109 14.56 -6.62 -15.15
C HIS A 109 13.34 -5.80 -15.63
N SER A 110 13.21 -4.55 -15.18
CA SER A 110 12.05 -3.72 -15.52
C SER A 110 12.47 -2.46 -16.26
N TYR A 111 11.66 -2.08 -17.24
CA TYR A 111 11.67 -0.71 -17.77
C TYR A 111 10.90 0.19 -16.79
N ILE A 112 10.44 1.37 -17.22
CA ILE A 112 9.69 2.35 -16.41
C ILE A 112 8.61 1.73 -15.51
N VAL A 113 7.99 0.61 -15.90
CA VAL A 113 6.96 -0.08 -15.12
C VAL A 113 7.57 -1.29 -14.39
N ASP A 114 7.65 -1.21 -13.06
CA ASP A 114 8.03 -2.31 -12.17
C ASP A 114 6.85 -2.72 -11.25
N GLU A 115 7.11 -3.62 -10.30
CA GLU A 115 6.11 -4.08 -9.33
C GLU A 115 5.47 -2.95 -8.51
N HIS A 116 6.23 -1.91 -8.13
CA HIS A 116 5.69 -0.77 -7.37
C HIS A 116 4.67 0.00 -8.19
N VAL A 117 4.93 0.23 -9.49
CA VAL A 117 3.96 0.86 -10.40
C VAL A 117 2.70 0.01 -10.51
N ILE A 118 2.83 -1.31 -10.64
CA ILE A 118 1.67 -2.21 -10.69
C ILE A 118 0.87 -2.13 -9.39
N TYR A 119 1.54 -2.12 -8.22
CA TYR A 119 0.87 -1.99 -6.92
C TYR A 119 0.15 -0.65 -6.77
N ILE A 120 0.75 0.46 -7.21
CA ILE A 120 0.10 1.78 -7.25
C ILE A 120 -1.21 1.71 -8.03
N LEU A 121 -1.17 1.16 -9.24
CA LEU A 121 -2.35 1.08 -10.11
C LEU A 121 -3.45 0.21 -9.48
N VAL A 122 -3.11 -0.93 -8.88
CA VAL A 122 -4.08 -1.80 -8.19
C VAL A 122 -4.68 -1.12 -6.96
N LEU A 123 -3.88 -0.42 -6.17
CA LEU A 123 -4.38 0.32 -5.01
C LEU A 123 -5.30 1.47 -5.44
N LEU A 124 -4.92 2.26 -6.44
CA LEU A 124 -5.78 3.31 -6.99
C LEU A 124 -7.08 2.74 -7.56
N PHE A 125 -7.03 1.58 -8.23
CA PHE A 125 -8.20 0.85 -8.67
C PHE A 125 -9.14 0.49 -7.50
N PHE A 126 -8.61 0.01 -6.37
CA PHE A 126 -9.41 -0.23 -5.16
C PHE A 126 -10.01 1.04 -4.57
N ALA A 127 -9.27 2.15 -4.60
CA ALA A 127 -9.74 3.44 -4.11
C ALA A 127 -10.92 3.97 -4.96
N VAL A 128 -10.82 3.86 -6.28
CA VAL A 128 -11.86 4.28 -7.24
C VAL A 128 -13.11 3.40 -7.11
N LEU A 129 -12.94 2.07 -7.11
CA LEU A 129 -14.07 1.14 -7.00
C LEU A 129 -14.67 1.06 -5.59
N ARG A 130 -14.05 1.72 -4.60
CA ARG A 130 -14.42 1.60 -3.18
C ARG A 130 -14.47 0.13 -2.77
N ALA A 131 -13.42 -0.62 -3.09
CA ALA A 131 -13.37 -2.08 -3.00
C ALA A 131 -13.66 -2.64 -1.59
N GLY A 132 -13.51 -1.85 -0.52
CA GLY A 132 -13.96 -2.22 0.83
C GLY A 132 -15.47 -2.48 0.92
N ARG A 133 -16.30 -1.84 0.09
CA ARG A 133 -17.75 -2.08 0.05
C ARG A 133 -18.11 -3.40 -0.62
N VAL A 134 -17.20 -3.99 -1.39
CA VAL A 134 -17.39 -5.27 -2.08
C VAL A 134 -16.95 -6.39 -1.15
N TRP A 135 -17.91 -7.01 -0.47
CA TRP A 135 -17.70 -8.08 0.53
C TRP A 135 -16.64 -7.78 1.60
N GLY A 136 -16.31 -6.50 1.85
CA GLY A 136 -15.53 -6.06 3.00
C GLY A 136 -16.42 -5.56 4.13
N LEU A 137 -15.81 -5.31 5.27
CA LEU A 137 -16.49 -4.81 6.46
C LEU A 137 -17.06 -3.39 6.27
N ASP A 138 -16.45 -2.55 5.40
CA ASP A 138 -17.01 -1.25 5.02
C ASP A 138 -18.45 -1.38 4.46
N GLY A 139 -18.71 -2.43 3.68
CA GLY A 139 -20.03 -2.71 3.12
C GLY A 139 -21.05 -3.16 4.17
N LYS A 140 -20.62 -3.89 5.21
CA LYS A 140 -21.49 -4.33 6.30
C LYS A 140 -21.87 -3.18 7.22
N LEU A 141 -20.93 -2.27 7.51
CA LEU A 141 -21.18 -1.08 8.34
C LEU A 141 -22.17 -0.13 7.66
N PHE A 142 -21.98 0.16 6.37
CA PHE A 142 -22.90 1.02 5.59
C PHE A 142 -24.32 0.45 5.49
N ARG A 143 -24.47 -0.88 5.46
CA ARG A 143 -25.79 -1.54 5.41
C ARG A 143 -26.50 -1.58 6.76
N ARG A 144 -25.77 -1.43 7.88
CA ARG A 144 -26.33 -1.43 9.24
C ARG A 144 -26.65 -0.03 9.75
N SER A 145 -25.94 1.01 9.31
CA SER A 145 -26.36 2.40 9.54
C SER A 145 -27.62 2.66 8.71
N GLY A 146 -28.77 2.89 9.34
CA GLY A 146 -30.09 3.11 8.72
C GLY A 146 -30.22 4.29 7.75
N ILE A 147 -29.11 4.86 7.28
CA ILE A 147 -29.03 5.93 6.28
C ILE A 147 -29.64 5.50 4.94
N SER A 148 -29.71 4.20 4.63
CA SER A 148 -30.40 3.71 3.42
C SER A 148 -31.92 3.94 3.43
N ARG A 149 -32.53 4.28 4.57
CA ARG A 149 -33.97 4.59 4.68
C ARG A 149 -34.30 6.07 4.51
N LEU A 150 -33.30 6.97 4.53
CA LEU A 150 -33.51 8.42 4.44
C LEU A 150 -33.37 8.97 3.02
N LEU A 151 -32.90 8.16 2.06
CA LEU A 151 -32.63 8.57 0.68
C LEU A 151 -33.24 7.58 -0.33
N GLY A 152 -34.27 6.83 0.08
CA GLY A 152 -35.04 5.94 -0.78
C GLY A 152 -36.30 6.63 -1.27
#